data_AF-A0A1I7RYP9-F1
#
_entry.id   AF-A0A1I7RYP9-F1
#
_cell.length_a   1.000
_cell.length_b   1.000
_cell.length_c   1.000
_cell.angle_alpha   90.00
_cell.angle_beta   90.00
_cell.angle_gamma   90.00
#
_symmetry.space_group_name_H-M   'P 1'
#
loop_
_entity.id
_entity.type
_entity.pdbx_description
1 polymer ?
#
loop_
_entity_poly.entity_id
_entity_poly.type
_entity_poly.pdbx_seq_one_letter_code
_entity_poly.pdbx_strand_id
1 'polypeptide(L)'
;MGESSYLEICGFRLHVHKAVFLIAVIAIAFTLLNAIIMLYNGKFVILFFPAVSLVVNLLLLYGNMKKKGILYWPYLVWTAILICINAAYFIYIVGCALNVFHPWAWLDYHVGFKDTAKFFTGQRVVIGIAFFVVTFFYVFFSYVVYKGFNYLKTSLPF
;
A
#
# COMPACT_ATOMS: atom_id res chain seq x y z
N MET A 1 -20.04 -15.22 35.16
CA MET A 1 -19.10 -14.21 34.63
C MET A 1 -18.57 -14.64 33.25
N GLY A 2 -19.44 -14.82 32.25
CA GLY A 2 -19.04 -15.43 30.97
C GLY A 2 -19.55 -14.76 29.70
N GLU A 3 -20.40 -13.73 29.77
CA GLU A 3 -21.07 -13.16 28.59
C GLU A 3 -20.39 -11.91 28.02
N SER A 4 -19.64 -11.15 28.84
CA SER A 4 -18.91 -9.94 28.41
C SER A 4 -17.87 -10.26 27.33
N SER A 5 -17.16 -11.37 27.47
CA SER A 5 -16.09 -11.78 26.56
C SER A 5 -16.60 -12.09 25.15
N TYR A 6 -17.79 -12.69 25.01
CA TYR A 6 -18.34 -13.05 23.69
C TYR A 6 -18.86 -11.84 22.91
N LEU A 7 -19.41 -10.85 23.60
CA LEU A 7 -19.89 -9.60 22.99
C LEU A 7 -18.74 -8.72 22.49
N GLU A 8 -17.66 -8.58 23.27
CA GLU A 8 -16.46 -7.85 22.84
C GLU A 8 -15.79 -8.52 21.63
N ILE A 9 -15.72 -9.85 21.63
CA ILE A 9 -15.20 -10.64 20.51
C ILE A 9 -16.09 -10.45 19.27
N CYS A 10 -17.42 -10.41 19.41
CA CYS A 10 -18.35 -10.24 18.29
C CYS A 10 -18.28 -8.82 17.69
N GLY A 11 -18.19 -7.78 18.54
CA GLY A 11 -18.02 -6.39 18.12
C GLY A 11 -16.72 -6.17 17.35
N PHE A 12 -15.59 -6.63 17.90
CA PHE A 12 -14.28 -6.50 17.27
C PHE A 12 -14.20 -7.22 15.91
N ARG A 13 -14.84 -8.39 15.78
CA ARG A 13 -14.90 -9.17 14.54
C ARG A 13 -15.64 -8.46 13.41
N LEU A 14 -16.76 -7.81 13.73
CA LEU A 14 -17.53 -7.04 12.76
C LEU A 14 -16.76 -5.79 12.28
N HIS A 15 -15.93 -5.22 13.15
CA HIS A 15 -15.14 -4.02 12.85
C HIS A 15 -13.98 -4.31 11.89
N VAL A 16 -13.27 -5.43 12.06
CA VAL A 16 -12.15 -5.79 11.18
C VAL A 16 -12.62 -6.09 9.75
N HIS A 17 -13.72 -6.81 9.58
CA HIS A 17 -14.26 -7.12 8.24
C HIS A 17 -14.74 -5.88 7.49
N LYS A 18 -15.43 -4.97 8.20
CA LYS A 18 -15.83 -3.64 7.66
C LYS A 18 -14.62 -2.77 7.34
N ALA A 19 -13.58 -2.80 8.18
CA ALA A 19 -12.35 -2.05 7.93
C ALA A 19 -11.62 -2.56 6.68
N VAL A 20 -11.48 -3.88 6.51
CA VAL A 20 -10.87 -4.47 5.30
C VAL A 20 -11.67 -4.14 4.05
N PHE A 21 -13.01 -4.18 4.13
CA PHE A 21 -13.89 -3.76 3.03
C PHE A 21 -13.61 -2.30 2.62
N LEU A 22 -13.60 -1.39 3.60
CA LEU A 22 -13.37 0.03 3.36
C LEU A 22 -11.97 0.28 2.79
N ILE A 23 -10.94 -0.37 3.32
CA ILE A 23 -9.56 -0.29 2.81
C ILE A 23 -9.51 -0.75 1.35
N ALA A 24 -10.16 -1.85 1.00
CA ALA A 24 -10.17 -2.35 -0.37
C ALA A 24 -10.83 -1.36 -1.35
N VAL A 25 -11.98 -0.77 -0.97
CA VAL A 25 -12.68 0.24 -1.80
C VAL A 25 -11.82 1.49 -1.98
N ILE A 26 -11.25 2.01 -0.89
CA ILE A 26 -10.38 3.19 -0.93
C ILE A 26 -9.14 2.91 -1.79
N ALA A 27 -8.51 1.75 -1.63
CA ALA A 27 -7.34 1.36 -2.40
C ALA A 27 -7.64 1.24 -3.91
N ILE A 28 -8.82 0.71 -4.28
CA ILE A 28 -9.27 0.69 -5.69
C ILE A 28 -9.40 2.12 -6.23
N ALA A 29 -10.08 3.01 -5.50
CA ALA A 29 -10.27 4.40 -5.93
C ALA A 29 -8.93 5.12 -6.13
N PHE A 30 -8.00 5.00 -5.18
CA PHE A 30 -6.65 5.58 -5.31
C PHE A 30 -5.86 4.96 -6.45
N THR A 31 -5.99 3.65 -6.68
CA THR A 31 -5.31 2.97 -7.79
C THR A 31 -5.79 3.48 -9.14
N LEU A 32 -7.11 3.66 -9.31
CA LEU A 32 -7.70 4.22 -10.52
C LEU A 32 -7.27 5.66 -10.73
N LEU A 33 -7.28 6.48 -9.68
CA LEU A 33 -6.80 7.86 -9.74
C LEU A 33 -5.32 7.91 -10.19
N ASN A 34 -4.48 7.05 -9.61
CA ASN A 34 -3.07 6.98 -9.97
C ASN A 34 -2.87 6.53 -11.43
N ALA A 35 -3.66 5.55 -11.89
CA ALA A 35 -3.64 5.12 -13.29
C ALA A 35 -4.00 6.27 -14.26
N ILE A 36 -5.04 7.05 -13.94
CA ILE A 36 -5.46 8.23 -14.73
C ILE A 36 -4.35 9.28 -14.78
N ILE A 37 -3.72 9.59 -13.64
CA ILE A 37 -2.60 10.54 -13.56
C ILE A 37 -1.42 10.04 -14.42
N MET A 38 -1.10 8.75 -14.38
CA MET A 38 -0.02 8.18 -15.18
C MET A 38 -0.32 8.22 -16.69
N LEU A 39 -1.56 7.91 -17.09
CA LEU A 39 -2.02 8.02 -18.48
C LEU A 39 -1.92 9.46 -18.98
N TYR A 40 -2.40 10.42 -18.18
CA TYR A 40 -2.32 11.85 -18.52
C TYR A 40 -0.89 12.34 -18.71
N ASN A 41 0.06 11.82 -17.93
CA ASN A 41 1.48 12.16 -18.02
C ASN A 41 2.26 11.36 -19.08
N GLY A 42 1.60 10.51 -19.89
CA GLY A 42 2.23 9.71 -20.94
C GLY A 42 3.16 8.61 -20.41
N LYS A 43 3.02 8.20 -19.15
CA LYS A 43 3.91 7.27 -18.45
C LYS A 43 3.46 5.81 -18.56
N PHE A 44 3.36 5.31 -19.80
CA PHE A 44 2.80 3.99 -20.09
C PHE A 44 3.54 2.81 -19.44
N VAL A 45 4.87 2.87 -19.37
CA VAL A 45 5.71 1.79 -18.78
C VAL A 45 5.36 1.55 -17.30
N ILE A 46 4.88 2.59 -16.61
CA ILE A 46 4.63 2.55 -15.17
C ILE A 46 3.19 2.12 -14.86
N LEU A 47 2.32 1.99 -15.88
CA LEU A 47 0.94 1.47 -15.74
C LEU A 47 0.88 0.03 -15.23
N PHE A 48 2.00 -0.70 -15.29
CA PHE A 48 2.12 -2.01 -14.66
C PHE A 48 1.77 -1.98 -13.16
N PHE A 49 2.28 -0.98 -12.42
CA PHE A 49 2.05 -0.87 -10.98
C PHE A 49 0.56 -0.67 -10.60
N PRO A 50 -0.18 0.29 -11.18
CA PRO A 50 -1.59 0.43 -10.90
C PRO A 50 -2.41 -0.76 -11.45
N ALA A 51 -2.01 -1.39 -12.56
CA ALA A 51 -2.71 -2.57 -13.07
C ALA A 51 -2.64 -3.75 -12.07
N VAL A 52 -1.44 -4.08 -11.58
CA VAL A 52 -1.26 -5.14 -10.56
C VAL A 52 -1.98 -4.76 -9.27
N SER A 53 -1.85 -3.51 -8.82
CA SER A 53 -2.53 -3.02 -7.62
C SER A 53 -4.04 -3.16 -7.73
N LEU A 54 -4.62 -2.88 -8.91
CA LEU A 54 -6.06 -2.97 -9.13
C LEU A 54 -6.55 -4.43 -9.01
N VAL A 55 -5.86 -5.35 -9.68
CA VAL A 55 -6.18 -6.79 -9.61
C VAL A 55 -6.12 -7.28 -8.17
N VAL A 56 -5.04 -6.95 -7.46
CA VAL A 56 -4.83 -7.35 -6.07
C VAL A 56 -5.88 -6.76 -5.13
N ASN A 57 -6.26 -5.49 -5.31
CA ASN A 57 -7.30 -4.86 -4.49
C ASN A 57 -8.70 -5.43 -4.78
N LEU A 58 -8.99 -5.80 -6.03
CA LEU A 58 -10.24 -6.49 -6.40
C LEU A 58 -10.30 -7.89 -5.79
N LEU A 59 -9.18 -8.63 -5.79
CA LEU A 59 -9.09 -9.92 -5.12
C LEU A 59 -9.31 -9.80 -3.62
N LEU A 60 -8.75 -8.76 -2.97
CA LEU A 60 -8.99 -8.48 -1.56
C LEU A 60 -10.47 -8.20 -1.30
N LEU A 61 -11.09 -7.33 -2.10
CA LEU A 61 -12.52 -6.99 -1.98
C LEU A 61 -13.40 -8.24 -2.13
N TYR A 62 -13.17 -9.02 -3.18
CA TYR A 62 -13.91 -10.25 -3.45
C TYR A 62 -13.67 -11.30 -2.36
N GLY A 63 -12.43 -11.46 -1.91
CA GLY A 63 -12.04 -12.31 -0.78
C GLY A 63 -12.78 -11.94 0.50
N ASN A 64 -12.88 -10.65 0.80
CA ASN A 64 -13.61 -10.15 1.95
C ASN A 64 -15.12 -10.44 1.83
N MET A 65 -15.74 -10.17 0.66
CA MET A 65 -17.16 -10.45 0.42
C MET A 65 -17.50 -11.95 0.50
N LYS A 66 -16.62 -12.81 0.01
CA LYS A 66 -16.79 -14.28 0.01
C LYS A 66 -16.19 -14.96 1.25
N LYS A 67 -15.64 -14.21 2.20
CA LYS A 67 -14.94 -14.71 3.40
C LYS A 67 -13.85 -15.74 3.06
N LYS A 68 -13.17 -15.57 1.93
CA LYS A 68 -12.07 -16.44 1.46
C LYS A 68 -10.73 -15.82 1.82
N GLY A 69 -10.14 -16.27 2.93
CA GLY A 69 -8.87 -15.74 3.44
C GLY A 69 -7.71 -15.85 2.44
N ILE A 70 -7.65 -16.89 1.61
CA ILE A 70 -6.55 -17.08 0.64
C ILE A 70 -6.38 -15.90 -0.33
N LEU A 71 -7.47 -15.18 -0.62
CA LEU A 71 -7.46 -14.04 -1.54
C LEU A 71 -6.89 -12.75 -0.91
N TYR A 72 -6.56 -12.76 0.37
CA TYR A 72 -5.87 -11.67 1.06
C TYR A 72 -4.36 -11.74 0.83
N TRP A 73 -3.84 -12.94 0.50
CA TRP A 73 -2.41 -13.18 0.38
C TRP A 73 -1.75 -12.38 -0.76
N PRO A 74 -2.35 -12.27 -1.97
CA PRO A 74 -1.82 -11.42 -3.03
C PRO A 74 -1.67 -9.95 -2.59
N TYR A 75 -2.60 -9.45 -1.77
CA TYR A 75 -2.52 -8.10 -1.22
C TYR A 75 -1.33 -7.93 -0.30
N LEU A 76 -1.16 -8.84 0.66
CA LEU A 76 -0.04 -8.79 1.61
C LEU A 76 1.33 -8.89 0.92
N VAL A 77 1.46 -9.74 -0.10
CA VAL A 77 2.70 -9.87 -0.87
C VAL A 77 2.97 -8.62 -1.69
N TRP A 78 1.96 -8.10 -2.39
CA TRP A 78 2.10 -6.91 -3.20
C TRP A 78 2.44 -5.68 -2.36
N THR A 79 1.77 -5.47 -1.22
CA THR A 79 2.09 -4.35 -0.33
C THR A 79 3.47 -4.50 0.30
N ALA A 80 3.95 -5.71 0.61
CA ALA A 80 5.32 -5.93 1.06
C ALA A 80 6.35 -5.50 0.00
N ILE A 81 6.12 -5.84 -1.27
CA ILE A 81 6.96 -5.38 -2.40
C ILE A 81 6.95 -3.85 -2.49
N LEU A 82 5.78 -3.22 -2.42
CA LEU A 82 5.66 -1.76 -2.44
C LEU A 82 6.37 -1.10 -1.26
N ILE A 83 6.32 -1.68 -0.06
CA ILE A 83 7.04 -1.19 1.11
C ILE A 83 8.55 -1.25 0.86
N CYS A 84 9.09 -2.35 0.35
CA CYS A 84 10.51 -2.47 0.03
C CYS A 84 10.95 -1.45 -1.02
N ILE A 85 10.15 -1.25 -2.08
CA ILE A 85 10.42 -0.25 -3.12
C ILE A 85 10.45 1.15 -2.50
N ASN A 86 9.41 1.53 -1.74
CA ASN A 86 9.36 2.86 -1.12
C ASN A 86 10.47 3.08 -0.09
N ALA A 87 10.86 2.06 0.67
CA ALA A 87 11.97 2.14 1.60
C ALA A 87 13.32 2.35 0.88
N ALA A 88 13.56 1.64 -0.22
CA ALA A 88 14.74 1.85 -1.06
C ALA A 88 14.77 3.28 -1.63
N TYR A 89 13.63 3.78 -2.10
CA TYR A 89 13.50 5.17 -2.57
C TYR A 89 13.75 6.20 -1.47
N PHE A 90 13.21 5.97 -0.28
CA PHE A 90 13.45 6.82 0.87
C PHE A 90 14.95 6.91 1.20
N ILE A 91 15.64 5.77 1.25
CA ILE A 91 17.10 5.71 1.49
C ILE A 91 17.85 6.47 0.39
N TYR A 92 17.47 6.27 -0.87
CA TYR A 92 18.07 6.97 -2.00
C TYR A 92 17.90 8.49 -1.89
N ILE A 93 16.69 8.99 -1.61
CA ILE A 93 16.41 10.44 -1.51
C ILE A 93 17.16 11.06 -0.34
N VAL A 94 17.19 10.38 0.82
CA VAL A 94 17.95 10.84 1.99
C VAL A 94 19.45 10.85 1.68
N GLY A 95 19.97 9.80 1.03
CA GLY A 95 21.37 9.77 0.60
C GLY A 95 21.73 10.88 -0.39
N CYS A 96 20.84 11.21 -1.33
CA CYS A 96 21.00 12.37 -2.22
C CYS A 96 20.88 13.72 -1.48
N ALA A 97 20.09 13.81 -0.41
CA ALA A 97 20.00 15.03 0.41
C ALA A 97 21.26 15.25 1.27
N LEU A 98 21.89 14.16 1.73
CA LEU A 98 23.14 14.16 2.50
C LEU A 98 24.40 14.21 1.61
N ASN A 99 24.25 14.30 0.29
CA ASN A 99 25.33 14.22 -0.70
C ASN A 99 26.16 12.91 -0.63
N VAL A 100 25.57 11.83 -0.13
CA VAL A 100 26.16 10.48 -0.11
C VAL A 100 25.95 9.77 -1.44
N PHE A 101 24.85 10.06 -2.14
CA PHE A 101 24.54 9.51 -3.46
C PHE A 101 24.40 10.60 -4.53
N HIS A 102 24.85 10.29 -5.74
CA HIS A 102 24.58 11.12 -6.91
C HIS A 102 23.16 10.86 -7.45
N PRO A 103 22.39 11.92 -7.76
CA PRO A 103 21.09 11.79 -8.40
C PRO A 103 21.18 11.00 -9.71
N TRP A 104 20.37 9.96 -9.83
CA TRP A 104 20.30 9.12 -10.99
C TRP A 104 19.10 9.49 -11.87
N ALA A 105 19.36 10.29 -12.91
CA ALA A 105 18.33 10.86 -13.77
C ALA A 105 17.38 9.83 -14.40
N TRP A 106 17.88 8.61 -14.70
CA TRP A 106 17.04 7.53 -15.21
C TRP A 106 16.00 7.08 -14.17
N LEU A 107 16.42 6.90 -12.92
CA LEU A 107 15.55 6.49 -11.82
C LEU A 107 14.51 7.59 -11.54
N ASP A 108 14.95 8.84 -11.45
CA ASP A 108 14.08 9.98 -11.15
C ASP A 108 12.96 10.15 -12.19
N TYR A 109 13.31 10.03 -13.49
CA TYR A 109 12.37 10.13 -14.59
C TYR A 109 11.23 9.09 -14.50
N HIS A 110 11.57 7.85 -14.14
CA HIS A 110 10.60 6.75 -14.07
C HIS A 110 9.76 6.77 -12.79
N VAL A 111 10.15 7.52 -11.77
CA VAL A 111 9.43 7.55 -10.48
C VAL A 111 8.42 8.70 -10.40
N GLY A 112 8.42 9.62 -11.37
CA GLY A 112 7.53 10.77 -11.33
C GLY A 112 8.24 12.10 -11.12
N PHE A 113 9.52 12.08 -10.76
CA PHE A 113 10.25 13.28 -10.43
C PHE A 113 10.96 13.85 -11.67
N LYS A 114 10.73 15.13 -11.95
CA LYS A 114 11.61 15.86 -12.87
C LYS A 114 12.96 16.01 -12.18
N ASP A 115 13.87 15.08 -12.45
CA ASP A 115 15.32 15.17 -12.24
C ASP A 115 15.68 15.64 -10.82
N THR A 116 15.85 14.73 -9.85
CA THR A 116 16.09 15.11 -8.45
C THR A 116 17.37 15.93 -8.26
N ALA A 117 18.26 15.91 -9.25
CA ALA A 117 19.39 16.82 -9.42
C ALA A 117 18.99 18.31 -9.36
N LYS A 118 17.81 18.67 -9.87
CA LYS A 118 17.30 20.06 -9.94
C LYS A 118 16.58 20.52 -8.67
N PHE A 119 16.25 19.61 -7.77
CA PHE A 119 15.59 19.97 -6.51
C PHE A 119 16.59 20.50 -5.49
N PHE A 120 16.22 21.61 -4.84
CA PHE A 120 16.91 22.07 -3.64
C PHE A 120 16.78 21.05 -2.51
N THR A 121 17.74 21.03 -1.57
CA THR A 121 17.76 20.07 -0.45
C THR A 121 16.43 20.01 0.31
N GLY A 122 15.76 21.15 0.52
CA GLY A 122 14.44 21.21 1.17
C GLY A 122 13.34 20.45 0.42
N GLN A 123 13.33 20.50 -0.92
CA GLN A 123 12.36 19.75 -1.74
C GLN A 123 12.62 18.25 -1.66
N ARG A 124 13.89 17.82 -1.65
CA ARG A 124 14.26 16.40 -1.46
C ARG A 124 13.78 15.87 -0.11
N VAL A 125 13.92 16.66 0.96
CA VAL A 125 13.42 16.29 2.30
C VAL A 125 11.90 16.13 2.31
N VAL A 126 11.14 17.07 1.71
CA VAL A 126 9.68 16.98 1.61
C VAL A 126 9.23 15.73 0.87
N ILE A 127 9.90 15.40 -0.24
CA ILE A 127 9.63 14.17 -1.00
C ILE A 127 9.93 12.94 -0.14
N GLY A 128 11.06 12.92 0.58
CA GLY A 128 11.40 11.83 1.50
C GLY A 128 10.33 11.62 2.58
N ILE A 129 9.83 12.71 3.19
CA ILE A 129 8.74 12.65 4.17
C ILE A 129 7.47 12.07 3.53
N ALA A 130 7.12 12.47 2.31
CA ALA A 130 5.96 11.93 1.61
C ALA A 130 6.06 10.41 1.39
N PHE A 131 7.23 9.91 0.95
CA PHE A 131 7.47 8.47 0.81
C PHE A 131 7.41 7.73 2.14
N PHE A 132 7.93 8.31 3.21
CA PHE A 132 7.84 7.74 4.54
C PHE A 132 6.37 7.61 4.99
N VAL A 133 5.57 8.66 4.83
CA VAL A 133 4.13 8.65 5.17
C VAL A 133 3.37 7.60 4.35
N VAL A 134 3.62 7.52 3.04
CA VAL A 134 3.02 6.49 2.16
C VAL A 134 3.41 5.08 2.63
N THR A 135 4.68 4.87 2.97
CA THR A 135 5.17 3.57 3.49
C THR A 135 4.48 3.21 4.80
N PHE A 136 4.33 4.17 5.71
CA PHE A 136 3.61 3.99 6.96
C PHE A 136 2.16 3.54 6.73
N PHE A 137 1.44 4.18 5.79
CA PHE A 137 0.08 3.77 5.43
C PHE A 137 0.04 2.36 4.83
N TYR A 138 0.99 1.99 3.97
CA TYR A 138 1.06 0.61 3.45
C TYR A 138 1.28 -0.42 4.56
N VAL A 139 2.15 -0.14 5.52
CA VAL A 139 2.37 -1.02 6.69
C VAL A 139 1.09 -1.14 7.52
N PHE A 140 0.45 0.01 7.81
CA PHE A 140 -0.78 0.04 8.60
C PHE A 140 -1.93 -0.73 7.93
N PHE A 141 -2.19 -0.50 6.64
CA PHE A 141 -3.23 -1.23 5.90
C PHE A 141 -2.91 -2.72 5.79
N SER A 142 -1.65 -3.08 5.54
CA SER A 142 -1.21 -4.48 5.53
C SER A 142 -1.45 -5.16 6.87
N TYR A 143 -1.23 -4.46 7.98
CA TYR A 143 -1.51 -4.97 9.32
C TYR A 143 -3.02 -5.24 9.53
N VAL A 144 -3.89 -4.30 9.12
CA VAL A 144 -5.35 -4.49 9.21
C VAL A 144 -5.82 -5.67 8.34
N VAL A 145 -5.31 -5.78 7.12
CA VAL A 145 -5.61 -6.91 6.22
C VAL A 145 -5.08 -8.22 6.78
N TYR A 146 -3.89 -8.23 7.37
CA TYR A 146 -3.32 -9.41 8.03
C TYR A 146 -4.16 -9.86 9.23
N LYS A 147 -4.67 -8.93 10.04
CA LYS A 147 -5.64 -9.25 11.10
C LYS A 147 -6.93 -9.84 10.53
N GLY A 148 -7.44 -9.30 9.41
CA GLY A 148 -8.59 -9.87 8.71
C GLY A 148 -8.33 -11.27 8.15
N PHE A 149 -7.14 -11.52 7.61
CA PHE A 149 -6.71 -12.83 7.13
C PHE A 149 -6.64 -13.86 8.26
N ASN A 150 -5.93 -13.53 9.35
CA ASN A 150 -5.82 -14.41 10.51
C ASN A 150 -7.17 -14.69 11.14
N TYR A 151 -8.08 -13.71 11.15
CA TYR A 151 -9.45 -13.91 11.59
C TYR A 151 -10.15 -15.00 10.77
N LEU A 152 -10.12 -14.92 9.43
CA LEU A 152 -10.73 -15.94 8.58
C LEU A 152 -10.07 -17.32 8.70
N LYS A 153 -8.79 -17.38 9.06
CA LYS A 153 -8.06 -18.63 9.26
C LYS A 153 -8.39 -19.31 10.60
N THR A 154 -8.62 -18.53 11.67
CA THR A 154 -8.90 -19.06 13.02
C THR A 154 -10.38 -19.24 13.34
N SER A 155 -11.29 -18.69 12.53
CA SER A 155 -12.74 -18.71 12.77
C SER A 155 -13.53 -19.74 11.94
N LEU A 156 -12.86 -20.67 11.27
CA LEU A 156 -13.50 -21.84 10.66
C LEU A 156 -13.31 -23.07 11.56
N PRO A 157 -14.38 -23.67 12.12
CA PRO A 157 -14.38 -25.10 12.30
C PRO A 157 -14.33 -25.70 10.88
N PHE A 158 -13.28 -26.47 10.58
CA PHE A 158 -13.37 -27.45 9.50
C PHE A 158 -14.31 -28.56 9.95
#